data_AF-A0A9D3WP55-F1
#
_entry.id   AF-A0A9D3WP55-F1
#
_cell.length_a   1.000
_cell.length_b   1.000
_cell.length_c   1.000
_cell.angle_alpha   90.00
_cell.angle_beta   90.00
_cell.angle_gamma   90.00
#
_symmetry.space_group_name_H-M   'P 1'
#
loop_
_entity.id
_entity.type
_entity.pdbx_description
1 polymer ?
#
loop_
_entity_poly.entity_id
_entity_poly.type
_entity_poly.pdbx_seq_one_letter_code
_entity_poly.pdbx_strand_id
1 'polypeptide(L)' 'MVVICIILATWAVMATTKATIMEGDENGCADQLANLASCIPFVSGTAKKPAPQCCQDTQKMKANKPKC' A
#
# COMPACT_ATOMS: atom_id res chain seq x y z
N MET A 1 4.82 -22.79 41.26
CA MET A 1 5.66 -21.67 40.77
C MET A 1 5.93 -21.72 39.28
N VAL A 2 6.60 -22.75 38.75
CA VAL A 2 7.06 -22.80 37.33
C VAL A 2 5.91 -22.69 36.32
N VAL A 3 4.78 -23.36 36.57
CA VAL A 3 3.60 -23.33 35.69
C VAL A 3 2.95 -21.93 35.63
N ILE A 4 2.99 -21.17 36.72
CA ILE A 4 2.45 -19.81 36.79
C ILE A 4 3.33 -18.84 35.97
N CYS A 5 4.65 -19.02 36.00
CA CYS A 5 5.57 -18.22 35.17
C CYS A 5 5.37 -18.46 33.67
N ILE A 6 5.07 -19.69 33.25
CA ILE A 6 4.83 -20.04 31.84
C ILE A 6 3.52 -19.40 31.33
N ILE A 7 2.49 -19.35 32.18
CA ILE A 7 1.20 -18.71 31.85
C ILE A 7 1.37 -17.19 31.74
N LEU A 8 2.13 -16.55 32.64
CA LEU A 8 2.39 -15.10 32.55
C LEU A 8 3.23 -14.73 31.33
N ALA A 9 4.20 -15.57 30.95
CA ALA A 9 5.04 -15.33 29.77
C ALA A 9 4.27 -15.44 28.44
N THR A 10 3.23 -16.27 28.37
CA THR A 10 2.41 -16.44 27.15
C THR A 10 1.40 -15.31 26.93
N TRP A 11 0.99 -14.60 27.98
CA TRP A 11 0.07 -13.46 27.86
C TRP A 11 0.78 -12.18 27.41
N ALA A 12 2.08 -12.05 27.72
CA ALA A 12 2.90 -10.89 27.35
C ALA A 12 3.20 -10.79 25.83
N VAL A 13 2.99 -11.87 25.07
CA VAL A 13 3.35 -11.93 23.64
C VAL A 13 2.27 -11.34 22.72
N MET A 14 1.03 -11.15 23.21
CA MET A 14 -0.08 -10.57 22.40
C MET A 14 -0.11 -9.03 22.37
N ALA A 15 0.76 -8.35 23.13
CA ALA A 15 0.80 -6.88 23.18
C ALA A 15 1.88 -6.24 22.29
N THR A 16 2.58 -7.02 21.46
CA THR A 16 3.68 -6.52 20.60
C THR A 16 3.49 -6.77 19.12
N THR A 17 2.28 -7.06 18.64
CA THR A 17 1.94 -6.63 17.28
C THR A 17 1.49 -5.19 17.36
N LYS A 18 2.46 -4.26 17.43
CA LYS A 18 2.18 -2.92 16.93
C LYS A 18 1.79 -3.09 15.47
N ALA A 19 0.49 -3.07 15.21
CA ALA A 19 -0.06 -2.79 13.89
C ALA A 19 0.38 -1.37 13.53
N THR A 20 1.63 -1.21 13.09
CA THR A 20 2.06 -0.04 12.31
C THR A 20 1.96 -0.35 10.83
N ILE A 21 1.17 -1.36 10.47
CA ILE A 21 1.05 -1.87 9.13
C ILE A 21 -0.23 -1.28 8.53
N MET A 22 -0.02 -0.24 7.71
CA MET A 22 -0.70 -0.06 6.43
C MET A 22 -2.04 0.69 6.35
N GLU A 23 -2.81 0.91 7.41
CA GLU A 23 -4.17 1.50 7.26
C GLU A 23 -4.18 2.90 6.59
N GLY A 24 -3.18 3.75 6.90
CA GLY A 24 -3.04 5.08 6.29
C GLY A 24 -2.34 5.08 4.93
N ASP A 25 -1.50 4.06 4.67
CA ASP A 25 -0.78 3.92 3.40
C ASP A 25 -1.65 3.25 2.34
N GLU A 26 -2.51 2.29 2.70
CA GLU A 26 -3.45 1.62 1.79
C GLU A 26 -4.42 2.61 1.14
N ASN A 27 -5.00 3.51 1.94
CA ASN A 27 -5.89 4.54 1.41
C ASN A 27 -5.12 5.52 0.51
N GLY A 28 -3.93 5.95 0.94
CA GLY A 28 -3.06 6.81 0.14
C GLY A 28 -2.61 6.14 -1.17
N CYS A 29 -2.41 4.82 -1.16
CA CYS A 29 -2.08 4.00 -2.31
C CYS A 29 -3.25 3.90 -3.29
N ALA A 30 -4.46 3.64 -2.77
CA ALA A 30 -5.66 3.53 -3.57
C ALA A 30 -5.97 4.84 -4.31
N ASP A 31 -5.85 5.99 -3.63
CA ASP A 31 -5.99 7.30 -4.26
C ASP A 31 -4.90 7.55 -5.33
N GLN A 32 -3.67 7.09 -5.10
CA GLN A 32 -2.59 7.22 -6.06
C GLN A 32 -2.81 6.35 -7.31
N LEU A 33 -3.25 5.10 -7.11
CA LEU A 33 -3.58 4.16 -8.18
C LEU A 33 -4.80 4.61 -8.98
N ALA A 34 -5.79 5.22 -8.33
CA ALA A 34 -6.97 5.78 -9.00
C ALA A 34 -6.58 6.87 -10.01
N ASN A 35 -5.57 7.69 -9.71
CA ASN A 35 -5.03 8.68 -10.64
C ASN A 35 -4.34 8.05 -11.87
N LEU A 36 -3.97 6.77 -11.80
CA LEU A 36 -3.38 6.00 -12.90
C LEU A 36 -4.42 5.15 -13.67
N ALA A 37 -5.72 5.33 -13.42
CA ALA A 37 -6.77 4.59 -14.13
C ALA A 37 -6.66 4.73 -15.67
N SER A 38 -6.18 5.87 -16.16
CA SER A 38 -5.94 6.13 -17.59
C SER A 38 -4.81 5.27 -18.18
N CYS A 39 -3.95 4.68 -17.35
CA CYS A 39 -2.88 3.78 -17.76
C CYS A 39 -3.33 2.32 -17.90
N ILE A 40 -4.48 1.93 -17.33
CA ILE A 40 -4.99 0.56 -17.33
C ILE A 40 -5.00 -0.07 -18.74
N PRO A 41 -5.48 0.60 -19.80
CA PRO A 41 -5.50 0.00 -21.13
C PRO A 41 -4.09 -0.31 -21.68
N PHE A 42 -3.11 0.52 -21.36
CA PHE A 42 -1.73 0.32 -21.81
C PHE A 42 -1.02 -0.78 -21.03
N VAL A 43 -1.13 -0.77 -19.70
CA VAL A 43 -0.48 -1.78 -18.83
C VAL A 43 -1.13 -3.17 -18.95
N SER A 44 -2.43 -3.23 -19.26
CA SER A 44 -3.13 -4.49 -19.56
C SER A 44 -2.87 -5.01 -20.97
N GLY A 45 -2.16 -4.25 -21.82
CA GLY A 45 -1.89 -4.62 -23.22
C GLY A 45 -3.09 -4.50 -24.16
N THR A 46 -4.22 -3.96 -23.69
CA THR A 46 -5.41 -3.74 -24.52
C THR A 46 -5.26 -2.53 -25.46
N ALA A 47 -4.36 -1.59 -25.14
CA ALA A 47 -3.98 -0.47 -26.00
C ALA A 47 -2.48 -0.47 -26.32
N LYS A 48 -2.14 -0.31 -27.62
CA LYS A 48 -0.74 -0.28 -28.08
C LYS A 48 0.04 0.97 -27.67
N LYS A 49 -0.65 2.04 -27.27
CA LYS A 49 -0.05 3.31 -26.84
C LYS A 49 -0.76 3.82 -25.58
N PRO A 50 -0.02 4.43 -24.64
CA PRO A 50 -0.63 5.05 -23.47
C PRO A 50 -1.47 6.26 -23.88
N ALA A 51 -2.58 6.48 -23.17
CA ALA A 51 -3.31 7.74 -23.29
C ALA A 51 -2.38 8.90 -22.89
N PRO A 52 -2.44 10.08 -23.55
CA PRO A 52 -1.63 11.24 -23.17
C PRO A 52 -1.77 11.60 -21.70
N GLN A 53 -2.98 11.41 -21.17
CA GLN A 53 -3.34 11.60 -19.76
C GLN A 53 -2.54 10.69 -18.82
N CYS A 54 -2.33 9.41 -19.19
CA CYS A 54 -1.53 8.47 -18.41
C CYS A 54 -0.09 8.97 -18.19
N CYS A 55 0.53 9.54 -19.23
CA CYS A 55 1.89 10.10 -19.10
C CYS A 55 1.91 11.32 -18.17
N GLN A 56 0.94 12.22 -18.28
CA GLN A 56 0.86 13.41 -17.43
C GLN A 56 0.64 13.05 -15.96
N ASP A 57 -0.27 12.10 -15.70
CA ASP A 57 -0.60 11.70 -14.34
C ASP A 57 0.53 10.88 -13.70
N THR A 58 1.21 10.04 -14.48
CA THR A 58 2.44 9.36 -14.04
C THR A 58 3.57 10.35 -13.72
N GLN A 59 3.72 11.43 -14.49
CA GLN A 59 4.70 12.47 -14.20
C GLN A 59 4.40 13.21 -12.89
N LYS A 60 3.13 13.55 -12.64
CA LYS A 60 2.69 14.16 -11.37
C LYS A 60 2.94 13.22 -10.20
N MET A 61 2.61 11.94 -10.36
CA MET A 61 2.84 10.90 -9.34
C MET A 61 4.33 10.77 -9.00
N LYS A 62 5.19 10.73 -10.03
CA LYS A 62 6.66 10.69 -9.86
C LYS A 62 7.18 11.92 -9.12
N ALA A 63 6.65 13.10 -9.42
CA ALA A 63 7.06 14.35 -8.78
C ALA A 63 6.64 14.40 -7.29
N ASN A 64 5.47 13.84 -6.96
CA ASN A 64 4.93 13.85 -5.61
C ASN A 64 5.48 12.75 -4.69
N LYS A 65 6.44 11.96 -5.18
CA LYS A 65 6.95 10.71 -4.60
C LYS A 65 5.83 9.68 -4.38
N PRO A 66 5.89 8.53 -5.06
CA PRO A 66 4.92 7.49 -4.84
C PRO A 66 4.83 7.10 -3.36
N LYS A 67 3.61 6.94 -2.86
CA LYS A 67 3.38 6.34 -1.52
C LYS A 67 3.48 4.81 -1.61
N CYS A 68 3.26 4.30 -2.83
CA CYS A 68 3.49 2.97 -3.34
C CYS A 68 4.32 3.12 -4.62
#